data_AF-A0A9K3H4J9-F1
#
_entry.id   AF-A0A9K3H4J9-F1
#
_cell.length_a   1.000
_cell.length_b   1.000
_cell.length_c   1.000
_cell.angle_alpha   90.00
_cell.angle_beta   90.00
_cell.angle_gamma   90.00
#
_symmetry.space_group_name_H-M   'P 1'
#
loop_
_entity.id
_entity.type
_entity.pdbx_description
1 polymer ?
#
loop_
_entity_poly.entity_id
_entity_poly.type
_entity_poly.pdbx_seq_one_letter_code
_entity_poly.pdbx_strand_id
1 'polypeptide(L)'
;MSDFGEEFYNTFYNAFTLEDTPITPKNATKVISESLSYDNVYGNHQRPPKLMNIEDYHWWYERFENWVQAYAYDSWICLTLGYVKPRNERRELITLKDFTADDKREHSAELRMKTLLQQSIREDIFSLLQYGETSKSIWEALKLKDEGGKDIKKNKISLLKKRV
;
A
#
# COMPACT_ATOMS: atom_id res chain seq x y z
N MET A 1 2.37 2.62 34.21
CA MET A 1 1.41 2.10 33.21
C MET A 1 0.95 3.29 32.38
N SER A 2 0.97 3.19 31.05
CA SER A 2 0.85 4.38 30.18
C SER A 2 -0.58 4.90 30.15
N ASP A 3 -0.71 6.16 30.56
CA ASP A 3 -1.88 7.04 30.58
C ASP A 3 -2.82 6.86 29.37
N PHE A 4 -2.24 6.67 28.17
CA PHE A 4 -2.96 6.47 26.93
C PHE A 4 -3.87 5.22 26.88
N GLY A 5 -3.45 4.12 27.52
CA GLY A 5 -4.24 2.88 27.55
C GLY A 5 -5.49 3.02 28.43
N GLU A 6 -5.35 3.81 29.49
CA GLU A 6 -6.43 4.11 30.43
C GLU A 6 -7.41 5.12 29.82
N GLU A 7 -6.91 6.16 29.12
CA GLU A 7 -7.75 7.08 28.34
C GLU A 7 -8.54 6.37 27.24
N PHE A 8 -7.90 5.47 26.48
CA PHE A 8 -8.59 4.73 25.43
C PHE A 8 -9.67 3.82 26.02
N TYR A 9 -9.33 3.05 27.07
CA TYR A 9 -10.29 2.17 27.73
C TYR A 9 -11.46 2.94 28.32
N ASN A 10 -11.21 4.05 29.01
CA ASN A 10 -12.26 4.88 29.61
C ASN A 10 -13.13 5.53 28.53
N THR A 11 -12.54 6.02 27.44
CA THR A 11 -13.30 6.58 26.31
C THR A 11 -14.18 5.53 25.65
N PHE A 12 -13.64 4.32 25.43
CA PHE A 12 -14.38 3.21 24.82
C PHE A 12 -15.47 2.67 25.76
N TYR A 13 -15.17 2.50 27.04
CA TYR A 13 -16.12 2.04 28.05
C TYR A 13 -17.27 3.04 28.21
N ASN A 14 -16.96 4.32 28.40
CA ASN A 14 -17.96 5.39 28.52
C ASN A 14 -18.82 5.53 27.24
N ALA A 15 -18.26 5.21 26.06
CA ALA A 15 -19.01 5.23 24.81
C ALA A 15 -20.04 4.08 24.67
N PHE A 16 -19.94 3.03 25.48
CA PHE A 16 -20.81 1.85 25.36
C PHE A 16 -21.59 1.51 26.63
N THR A 17 -21.30 2.12 27.78
CA THR A 17 -21.90 1.75 29.08
C THR A 17 -22.64 2.89 29.80
N LEU A 18 -22.45 4.15 29.41
CA LEU A 18 -23.20 5.27 29.98
C LEU A 18 -24.38 5.60 29.06
N GLU A 19 -25.59 5.26 29.51
CA GLU A 19 -26.85 5.52 28.79
C GLU A 19 -27.21 7.02 28.66
N ASP A 20 -26.41 7.95 29.19
CA ASP A 20 -26.81 9.37 29.29
C ASP A 20 -25.81 10.43 28.80
N THR A 21 -24.69 10.05 28.17
CA THR A 21 -23.92 11.01 27.36
C THR A 21 -24.22 10.77 25.88
N PRO A 22 -24.97 11.66 25.20
CA PRO A 22 -25.25 11.47 23.80
C PRO A 22 -23.94 11.64 23.04
N ILE A 23 -23.31 10.51 22.71
CA ILE A 23 -22.33 10.44 21.64
C ILE A 23 -23.11 10.81 20.39
N THR A 24 -23.17 12.11 20.08
CA THR A 24 -23.79 12.52 18.85
C THR A 24 -23.05 11.80 17.72
N PRO A 25 -23.75 11.18 16.75
CA PRO A 25 -23.14 10.40 15.67
C PRO A 25 -21.99 11.14 14.98
N LYS A 26 -22.03 12.49 14.99
CA LYS A 26 -21.01 13.39 14.47
C LYS A 26 -19.64 13.24 15.16
N ASN A 27 -19.58 13.09 16.48
CA ASN A 27 -18.31 13.00 17.23
C ASN A 27 -17.64 11.63 17.04
N ALA A 28 -18.42 10.55 17.08
CA ALA A 28 -17.92 9.20 16.78
C ALA A 28 -17.39 9.11 15.33
N THR A 29 -18.11 9.69 14.38
CA THR A 29 -17.68 9.74 12.96
C THR A 29 -16.35 10.49 12.81
N LYS A 30 -16.17 11.58 13.54
CA LYS A 30 -14.93 12.38 13.52
C LYS A 30 -13.73 11.56 14.01
N VAL A 31 -13.83 10.94 15.18
CA VAL A 31 -12.74 10.12 15.76
C VAL A 31 -12.37 8.94 14.85
N ILE A 32 -13.37 8.25 14.29
CA ILE A 32 -13.14 7.16 13.33
C ILE A 32 -12.44 7.67 12.07
N SER A 33 -12.84 8.83 11.55
CA SER A 33 -12.22 9.43 10.36
C SER A 33 -10.77 9.84 10.61
N GLU A 34 -10.45 10.36 11.80
CA GLU A 34 -9.10 10.73 12.20
C GLU A 34 -8.21 9.50 12.35
N SER A 35 -8.69 8.44 13.00
CA SER A 35 -7.98 7.16 13.12
C SER A 35 -7.73 6.52 11.75
N LEU A 36 -8.73 6.51 10.86
CA LEU A 36 -8.56 5.99 9.51
C LEU A 36 -7.56 6.82 8.70
N SER A 37 -7.56 8.14 8.87
CA SER A 37 -6.58 9.02 8.23
C SER A 37 -5.17 8.72 8.74
N TYR A 38 -5.00 8.51 10.05
CA TYR A 38 -3.71 8.14 10.63
C TYR A 38 -3.20 6.82 10.06
N ASP A 39 -4.05 5.78 10.07
CA ASP A 39 -3.74 4.48 9.47
C ASP A 39 -3.36 4.58 7.99
N ASN A 40 -4.04 5.43 7.23
CA ASN A 40 -3.69 5.63 5.82
C ASN A 40 -2.30 6.27 5.67
N VAL A 41 -1.89 7.15 6.58
CA VAL A 41 -0.58 7.82 6.52
C VAL A 41 0.53 6.89 6.99
N TYR A 42 0.33 6.15 8.08
CA TYR A 42 1.43 5.41 8.73
C TYR A 42 1.38 3.90 8.50
N GLY A 43 0.26 3.36 8.03
CA GLY A 43 -0.02 1.92 8.05
C GLY A 43 -0.31 1.43 9.47
N ASN A 44 -0.62 0.15 9.58
CA ASN A 44 -0.79 -0.57 10.85
C ASN A 44 -0.26 -2.01 10.71
N HIS A 45 -0.37 -2.86 11.71
CA HIS A 45 0.17 -4.24 11.62
C HIS A 45 -0.49 -5.13 10.55
N GLN A 46 -1.64 -4.74 10.02
CA GLN A 46 -2.41 -5.51 9.04
C GLN A 46 -2.27 -4.98 7.61
N ARG A 47 -2.03 -3.68 7.45
CA ARG A 47 -1.92 -3.04 6.13
C ARG A 47 -0.82 -1.97 6.08
N PRO A 48 -0.12 -1.86 4.95
CA PRO A 48 0.86 -0.81 4.72
C PRO A 48 0.22 0.58 4.62
N PRO A 49 1.01 1.66 4.70
CA PRO A 49 0.54 3.02 4.42
C PRO A 49 -0.03 3.13 3.00
N LYS A 50 -0.99 4.03 2.84
CA LYS A 50 -1.70 4.29 1.59
C LYS A 50 -1.19 5.54 0.89
N LEU A 51 -0.76 5.40 -0.36
CA LEU A 51 -0.40 6.47 -1.27
C LEU A 51 -1.66 7.21 -1.67
N MET A 52 -1.93 8.31 -0.98
CA MET A 52 -3.09 9.14 -1.27
C MET A 52 -2.84 10.00 -2.51
N ASN A 53 -1.69 10.65 -2.66
CA ASN A 53 -1.39 11.46 -3.85
C ASN A 53 -0.05 11.02 -4.45
N ILE A 54 0.09 11.10 -5.77
CA ILE A 54 1.32 10.69 -6.45
C ILE A 54 2.51 11.57 -6.04
N GLU A 55 2.27 12.82 -5.65
CA GLU A 55 3.28 13.72 -5.09
C GLU A 55 3.95 13.18 -3.82
N ASP A 56 3.25 12.37 -3.04
CA ASP A 56 3.73 11.80 -1.79
C ASP A 56 4.54 10.51 -2.02
N TYR A 57 4.76 10.12 -3.29
CA TYR A 57 5.38 8.86 -3.68
C TYR A 57 6.71 8.60 -2.97
N HIS A 58 7.62 9.59 -2.92
CA HIS A 58 8.95 9.38 -2.33
C HIS A 58 8.88 9.00 -0.85
N TRP A 59 8.07 9.71 -0.07
CA TRP A 59 7.86 9.43 1.34
C TRP A 59 7.10 8.12 1.56
N TRP A 60 6.11 7.85 0.71
CA TRP A 60 5.31 6.63 0.80
C TRP A 60 6.15 5.41 0.46
N TYR A 61 7.00 5.50 -0.55
CA TYR A 61 7.89 4.45 -1.02
C TYR A 61 8.73 3.90 0.13
N GLU A 62 9.41 4.79 0.89
CA GLU A 62 10.29 4.39 1.99
C GLU A 62 9.51 3.65 3.09
N ARG A 63 8.30 4.12 3.39
CA ARG A 63 7.47 3.50 4.43
C ARG A 63 6.82 2.21 4.00
N PHE A 64 6.35 2.15 2.76
CA PHE A 64 5.84 0.93 2.17
C PHE A 64 6.93 -0.14 2.14
N GLU A 65 8.13 0.20 1.68
CA GLU A 65 9.29 -0.70 1.67
C GLU A 65 9.60 -1.22 3.08
N ASN A 66 9.79 -0.32 4.06
CA ASN A 66 10.07 -0.71 5.44
C ASN A 66 8.97 -1.60 6.03
N TRP A 67 7.71 -1.28 5.77
CA TRP A 67 6.57 -2.06 6.25
C TRP A 67 6.55 -3.46 5.64
N VAL A 68 6.70 -3.58 4.31
CA VAL A 68 6.69 -4.88 3.65
C VAL A 68 7.88 -5.71 4.09
N GLN A 69 9.07 -5.13 4.23
CA GLN A 69 10.24 -5.85 4.73
C GLN A 69 10.02 -6.40 6.14
N ALA A 70 9.32 -5.66 7.00
CA ALA A 70 9.00 -6.09 8.37
C ALA A 70 7.91 -7.19 8.44
N TYR A 71 6.85 -7.09 7.62
CA TYR A 71 5.63 -7.91 7.78
C TYR A 71 5.34 -8.88 6.61
N ALA A 72 6.08 -8.78 5.51
CA ALA A 72 5.89 -9.55 4.28
C ALA A 72 7.21 -9.73 3.51
N TYR A 73 8.27 -10.13 4.22
CA TYR A 73 9.63 -10.19 3.67
C TYR A 73 9.76 -11.05 2.40
N ASP A 74 9.15 -12.24 2.36
CA ASP A 74 9.15 -13.09 1.15
C ASP A 74 8.51 -12.40 -0.05
N SER A 75 7.44 -11.63 0.18
CA SER A 75 6.82 -10.80 -0.86
C SER A 75 7.76 -9.71 -1.33
N TRP A 76 8.52 -9.07 -0.44
CA TRP A 76 9.54 -8.10 -0.82
C TRP A 76 10.65 -8.71 -1.69
N ILE A 77 11.15 -9.89 -1.31
CA ILE A 77 12.12 -10.64 -2.14
C ILE A 77 11.52 -10.95 -3.51
N CYS A 78 10.29 -11.44 -3.55
CA CYS A 78 9.59 -11.76 -4.79
C CYS A 78 9.44 -10.53 -5.71
N LEU A 79 9.11 -9.37 -5.14
CA LEU A 79 9.01 -8.11 -5.88
C LEU A 79 10.35 -7.68 -6.48
N THR A 80 11.41 -7.72 -5.68
CA THR A 80 12.74 -7.24 -6.06
C THR A 80 13.39 -8.13 -7.12
N LEU A 81 13.38 -9.46 -6.92
CA LEU A 81 13.91 -10.42 -7.88
C LEU A 81 13.00 -10.53 -9.11
N GLY A 82 11.69 -10.49 -8.90
CA GLY A 82 10.67 -10.64 -9.92
C GLY A 82 10.14 -12.07 -9.99
N TYR A 83 8.83 -12.21 -9.99
CA TYR A 83 8.16 -13.49 -10.11
C TYR A 83 8.22 -14.05 -11.54
N VAL A 84 8.51 -15.35 -11.64
CA VAL A 84 8.42 -16.12 -12.89
C VAL A 84 7.46 -17.27 -12.67
N LYS A 85 6.48 -17.42 -13.57
CA LYS A 85 5.52 -18.54 -13.51
C LYS A 85 6.28 -19.87 -13.66
N PRO A 86 6.07 -20.84 -12.75
CA PRO A 86 6.72 -22.16 -12.81
C PRO A 86 6.51 -22.88 -14.14
N ARG A 87 7.54 -23.61 -14.59
CA ARG A 87 7.55 -24.36 -15.85
C ARG A 87 8.13 -25.76 -15.66
N ASN A 88 7.68 -26.71 -16.47
CA ASN A 88 8.22 -28.06 -16.49
C ASN A 88 9.56 -28.12 -17.26
N GLU A 89 10.17 -29.31 -17.32
CA GLU A 89 11.41 -29.57 -18.07
C GLU A 89 11.31 -29.22 -19.57
N ARG A 90 10.10 -29.22 -20.12
CA ARG A 90 9.81 -28.84 -21.52
C ARG A 90 9.55 -27.35 -21.71
N ARG A 91 9.73 -26.54 -20.65
CA ARG A 91 9.45 -25.10 -20.59
C ARG A 91 7.98 -24.72 -20.76
N GLU A 92 7.06 -25.65 -20.57
CA GLU A 92 5.63 -25.39 -20.58
C GLU A 92 5.18 -24.94 -19.19
N LEU A 93 4.19 -24.05 -19.13
CA LEU A 93 3.63 -23.61 -17.85
C LEU A 93 2.95 -24.78 -17.15
N ILE A 94 3.27 -24.99 -15.88
CA ILE A 94 2.63 -26.03 -15.07
C ILE A 94 1.40 -25.50 -14.34
N THR A 95 0.49 -26.41 -13.98
CA THR A 95 -0.73 -26.03 -13.27
C THR A 95 -0.50 -25.98 -11.76
N LEU A 96 -1.39 -25.30 -11.03
CA LEU A 96 -1.32 -25.22 -9.55
C LEU A 96 -1.24 -26.59 -8.85
N LYS A 97 -1.75 -27.65 -9.48
CA LYS A 97 -1.68 -29.02 -8.96
C LYS A 97 -0.25 -29.57 -8.94
N ASP A 98 0.56 -29.13 -9.89
CA ASP A 98 1.92 -29.62 -10.13
C ASP A 98 2.97 -28.73 -9.44
N PHE A 99 2.55 -27.65 -8.77
CA PHE A 99 3.46 -26.77 -8.07
C PHE A 99 4.15 -27.51 -6.93
N THR A 100 5.47 -27.39 -6.89
CA THR A 100 6.30 -27.78 -5.75
C THR A 100 5.99 -26.90 -4.52
N ALA A 101 6.54 -27.24 -3.36
CA ALA A 101 6.41 -26.42 -2.17
C ALA A 101 6.99 -25.00 -2.39
N ASP A 102 8.11 -24.90 -3.10
CA ASP A 102 8.74 -23.62 -3.43
C ASP A 102 7.92 -22.82 -4.45
N ASP A 103 7.40 -23.47 -5.49
CA ASP A 103 6.52 -22.80 -6.47
C ASP A 103 5.29 -22.19 -5.79
N LYS A 104 4.68 -22.92 -4.83
CA LYS A 104 3.54 -22.41 -4.04
C LYS A 104 3.94 -21.23 -3.17
N ARG A 105 5.12 -21.29 -2.55
CA ARG A 105 5.66 -20.21 -1.71
C ARG A 105 5.90 -18.95 -2.53
N GLU A 106 6.58 -19.04 -3.66
CA GLU A 106 6.85 -17.90 -4.54
C GLU A 106 5.57 -17.34 -5.14
N HIS A 107 4.65 -18.19 -5.60
CA HIS A 107 3.36 -17.76 -6.11
C HIS A 107 2.52 -17.06 -5.04
N SER A 108 2.50 -17.58 -3.81
CA SER A 108 1.83 -16.93 -2.68
C SER A 108 2.46 -15.58 -2.34
N ALA A 109 3.79 -15.50 -2.33
CA ALA A 109 4.52 -14.25 -2.10
C ALA A 109 4.19 -13.18 -3.16
N GLU A 110 4.10 -13.58 -4.43
CA GLU A 110 3.70 -12.72 -5.55
C GLU A 110 2.25 -12.22 -5.39
N LEU A 111 1.30 -13.12 -5.13
CA LEU A 111 -0.11 -12.75 -4.93
C LEU A 111 -0.29 -11.80 -3.74
N ARG A 112 0.42 -12.07 -2.64
CA ARG A 112 0.43 -11.20 -1.45
C ARG A 112 1.00 -9.84 -1.81
N MET A 113 2.10 -9.75 -2.55
CA MET A 113 2.66 -8.46 -2.96
C MET A 113 1.68 -7.66 -3.83
N LYS A 114 1.06 -8.30 -4.83
CA LYS A 114 0.04 -7.64 -5.67
C LYS A 114 -1.09 -7.07 -4.83
N THR A 115 -1.58 -7.83 -3.86
CA THR A 115 -2.63 -7.41 -2.94
C THR A 115 -2.19 -6.21 -2.09
N LEU A 116 -0.97 -6.26 -1.55
CA LEU A 116 -0.42 -5.17 -0.74
C LEU A 116 -0.28 -3.88 -1.56
N LEU A 117 0.19 -3.96 -2.81
CA LEU A 117 0.27 -2.81 -3.71
C LEU A 117 -1.11 -2.23 -4.05
N GLN A 118 -2.09 -3.08 -4.34
CA GLN A 118 -3.46 -2.64 -4.62
C GLN A 118 -4.11 -1.95 -3.41
N GLN A 119 -3.86 -2.44 -2.20
CA GLN A 119 -4.38 -1.84 -0.97
C GLN A 119 -3.69 -0.53 -0.61
N SER A 120 -2.39 -0.44 -0.89
CA SER A 120 -1.53 0.69 -0.55
C SER A 120 -1.55 1.81 -1.56
N ILE A 121 -2.18 1.66 -2.73
CA ILE A 121 -2.26 2.70 -3.76
C ILE A 121 -3.73 3.15 -3.88
N ARG A 122 -3.99 4.45 -3.96
CA ARG A 122 -5.35 4.95 -4.22
C ARG A 122 -5.80 4.52 -5.62
N GLU A 123 -7.07 4.11 -5.75
CA GLU A 123 -7.60 3.47 -6.96
C GLU A 123 -7.49 4.36 -8.22
N ASP A 124 -7.66 5.66 -8.08
CA ASP A 124 -7.49 6.64 -9.17
C ASP A 124 -6.03 6.76 -9.64
N ILE A 125 -5.05 6.54 -8.76
CA ILE A 125 -3.63 6.44 -9.15
C ILE A 125 -3.40 5.10 -9.82
N PHE A 126 -3.88 4.02 -9.20
CA PHE A 126 -3.67 2.64 -9.65
C PHE A 126 -4.24 2.40 -11.05
N SER A 127 -5.46 2.85 -11.31
CA SER A 127 -6.14 2.74 -12.62
C SER A 127 -5.43 3.48 -13.76
N LEU A 128 -4.54 4.43 -13.45
CA LEU A 128 -3.74 5.17 -14.43
C LEU A 128 -2.36 4.54 -14.69
N LEU A 129 -2.02 3.44 -14.02
CA LEU A 129 -0.77 2.72 -14.23
C LEU A 129 -0.89 1.80 -15.44
N GLN A 130 0.14 1.80 -16.29
CA GLN A 130 0.29 0.81 -17.36
C GLN A 130 1.24 -0.27 -16.87
N TYR A 131 0.69 -1.39 -16.40
CA TYR A 131 1.46 -2.47 -15.80
C TYR A 131 1.10 -3.83 -16.44
N GLY A 132 1.96 -4.83 -16.24
CA GLY A 132 1.80 -6.19 -16.74
C GLY A 132 1.10 -7.10 -15.73
N GLU A 133 1.46 -8.39 -15.70
CA GLU A 133 0.77 -9.34 -14.80
C GLU A 133 1.38 -9.43 -13.40
N THR A 134 2.60 -8.90 -13.20
CA THR A 134 3.39 -9.12 -11.97
C THR A 134 3.39 -7.92 -11.03
N SER A 135 3.59 -8.17 -9.74
CA SER A 135 3.81 -7.14 -8.71
C SER A 135 4.95 -6.19 -9.09
N LYS A 136 6.04 -6.74 -9.63
CA LYS A 136 7.19 -5.96 -10.12
C LYS A 136 6.78 -5.01 -11.24
N SER A 137 5.91 -5.43 -12.16
CA SER A 137 5.43 -4.55 -13.22
C SER A 137 4.57 -3.40 -12.69
N ILE A 138 3.76 -3.62 -11.63
CA ILE A 138 2.99 -2.57 -10.95
C ILE A 138 3.95 -1.57 -10.30
N TRP A 139 4.96 -2.08 -9.59
CA TRP A 139 5.95 -1.27 -8.88
C TRP A 139 6.76 -0.38 -9.82
N GLU A 140 7.26 -0.93 -10.93
CA GLU A 140 8.00 -0.15 -11.93
C GLU A 140 7.08 0.85 -12.66
N ALA A 141 5.83 0.49 -12.95
CA ALA A 141 4.87 1.44 -13.52
C ALA A 141 4.60 2.63 -12.59
N LEU A 142 4.55 2.39 -11.28
CA LEU A 142 4.36 3.44 -10.28
C LEU A 142 5.59 4.37 -10.19
N LYS A 143 6.80 3.83 -10.20
CA LYS A 143 8.05 4.62 -10.29
C LYS A 143 8.05 5.53 -11.52
N LEU A 144 7.77 4.95 -12.68
CA LEU A 144 7.72 5.70 -13.95
C LEU A 144 6.66 6.81 -13.92
N LYS A 145 5.53 6.60 -13.23
CA LYS A 145 4.48 7.61 -13.07
C LYS A 145 4.96 8.83 -12.29
N ASP A 146 5.68 8.63 -11.19
CA ASP A 146 6.27 9.72 -10.40
C ASP A 146 7.34 10.47 -11.21
N GLU A 147 8.24 9.75 -11.88
CA GLU A 147 9.30 10.33 -12.71
C GLU A 147 8.73 11.16 -13.87
N GLY A 148 7.79 10.61 -14.64
CA GLY A 148 7.13 11.33 -15.73
C GLY A 148 6.36 12.57 -15.24
N GLY A 149 5.76 12.51 -14.05
CA GLY A 149 5.11 13.64 -13.41
C GLY A 149 6.08 14.79 -13.09
N LYS A 150 7.29 14.47 -12.62
CA LYS A 150 8.35 15.45 -12.33
C LYS A 150 8.82 16.15 -13.59
N ASP A 151 8.98 15.43 -14.70
CA ASP A 151 9.45 16.02 -15.96
C ASP A 151 8.41 16.95 -16.60
N ILE A 152 7.13 16.59 -16.57
CA ILE A 152 6.04 17.47 -17.02
C ILE A 152 6.01 18.77 -16.20
N LYS A 153 6.17 18.68 -14.88
CA LYS A 153 6.21 19.86 -13.99
C LYS A 153 7.40 20.77 -14.33
N LYS A 154 8.60 20.21 -14.52
CA LYS A 154 9.80 20.96 -14.93
C LYS A 154 9.60 21.67 -16.29
N ASN A 155 9.01 20.98 -17.26
CA ASN A 155 8.76 21.53 -18.60
C ASN A 155 7.72 22.67 -18.60
N LYS A 156 6.66 22.58 -17.78
CA LYS A 156 5.69 23.68 -17.65
C LYS A 156 6.34 24.95 -17.07
N ILE A 157 7.20 24.80 -16.06
CA ILE A 157 7.91 25.93 -15.44
C ILE A 157 8.87 26.60 -16.44
N SER A 158 9.59 25.81 -17.24
CA SER A 158 10.52 26.36 -18.24
C SER A 158 9.79 27.11 -19.36
N LEU A 159 8.61 26.65 -19.78
CA LEU A 159 7.77 27.34 -20.76
C LEU A 159 7.22 28.67 -20.22
N LEU A 160 6.84 28.73 -18.95
CA LEU A 160 6.36 29.97 -18.32
C LEU A 160 7.48 31.01 -18.16
N LYS A 161 8.69 30.58 -17.81
CA LYS A 161 9.87 31.46 -17.69
C LYS A 161 10.37 32.04 -19.01
N LYS A 162 10.07 31.40 -20.15
CA LYS A 162 10.42 31.89 -21.49
C LYS A 162 9.44 32.93 -22.05
N ARG A 163 8.28 33.13 -21.40
CA ARG A 163 7.23 34.07 -21.83
C ARG A 163 7.24 35.38 -21.02
N VAL A 164 8.20 35.53 -20.10
CA VAL A 164 8.47 36.74 -19.32
C VAL A 164 9.84 37.25 -19.76
#